data_AF-A0A7C9CI40-F1
#
_entry.id   AF-A0A7C9CI40-F1
#
_cell.length_a   1.000
_cell.length_b   1.000
_cell.length_c   1.000
_cell.angle_alpha   90.00
_cell.angle_beta   90.00
_cell.angle_gamma   90.00
#
_symmetry.space_group_name_H-M   'P 1'
#
loop_
_entity.id
_entity.type
_entity.pdbx_description
1 polymer ?
#
loop_
_entity_poly.entity_id
_entity_poly.type
_entity_poly.pdbx_seq_one_letter_code
_entity_poly.pdbx_strand_id
1 'polypeptide(L)'
;MALTKSLSFSLGRKRILISNNSGNLAEFSADFESFSPMKRHCGEEYQVEDQQVVEKSSLLESLPQEILIKVVCGVDHDDLKQLIHVSKTVSDATIIAKHSHFAYSTPSKTK
;
A
#
# COMPACT_ATOMS: atom_id res chain seq x y z
N MET A 1 6.77 -52.74 28.40
CA MET A 1 5.40 -52.21 28.17
C MET A 1 5.34 -51.67 26.74
N ALA A 2 4.32 -52.12 26.00
CA ALA A 2 3.77 -51.69 24.70
C ALA A 2 4.68 -51.08 23.61
N LEU A 3 4.76 -51.80 22.48
CA LEU A 3 5.05 -51.24 21.15
C LEU A 3 3.80 -50.51 20.63
N THR A 4 3.88 -49.21 20.32
CA THR A 4 2.85 -48.52 19.55
C THR A 4 3.35 -48.28 18.13
N LYS A 5 2.71 -48.97 17.18
CA LYS A 5 2.92 -48.83 15.75
C LYS A 5 2.40 -47.46 15.31
N SER A 6 3.25 -46.59 14.79
CA SER A 6 2.80 -45.42 14.04
C SER A 6 2.55 -45.84 12.58
N LEU A 7 1.28 -45.83 12.16
CA LEU A 7 0.87 -46.05 10.78
C LEU A 7 0.87 -44.69 10.06
N SER A 8 1.85 -44.42 9.22
CA SER A 8 1.84 -43.27 8.31
C SER A 8 0.92 -43.58 7.13
N PHE A 9 -0.24 -42.92 7.05
CA PHE A 9 -1.14 -43.01 5.91
C PHE A 9 -1.00 -41.77 5.04
N SER A 10 -0.06 -41.80 4.10
CA SER A 10 0.07 -40.78 3.05
C SER A 10 -0.91 -41.07 1.91
N LEU A 11 -2.09 -40.45 1.89
CA LEU A 11 -2.97 -40.40 0.72
C LEU A 11 -3.84 -39.13 0.71
N GLY A 12 -3.92 -38.45 -0.43
CA GLY A 12 -5.25 -38.05 -0.91
C GLY A 12 -5.56 -36.58 -1.24
N ARG A 13 -4.70 -35.83 -1.94
CA ARG A 13 -5.20 -34.71 -2.77
C ARG A 13 -4.65 -34.81 -4.19
N LYS A 14 -5.40 -35.46 -5.07
CA LYS A 14 -5.19 -35.37 -6.51
C LYS A 14 -5.37 -33.91 -6.91
N ARG A 15 -4.33 -33.28 -7.45
CA ARG A 15 -4.42 -31.96 -8.08
C ARG A 15 -4.95 -32.16 -9.50
N ILE A 16 -6.01 -31.44 -9.88
CA ILE A 16 -6.57 -31.48 -11.24
C ILE A 16 -6.10 -30.21 -11.96
N LEU A 17 -5.61 -30.37 -13.18
CA LEU A 17 -5.25 -29.28 -14.08
C LEU A 17 -6.54 -28.74 -14.72
N ILE A 18 -6.90 -27.49 -14.45
CA ILE A 18 -7.99 -26.80 -15.16
C ILE A 18 -7.34 -25.94 -16.24
N SER A 19 -7.53 -26.31 -17.51
CA SER A 19 -7.22 -25.46 -18.65
C SER A 19 -8.41 -24.55 -18.91
N ASN A 20 -8.23 -23.23 -18.78
CA ASN A 20 -9.25 -22.29 -19.22
C ASN A 20 -9.02 -21.95 -20.70
N ASN A 21 -9.99 -22.38 -21.51
CA ASN A 21 -10.18 -22.03 -22.91
C ASN A 21 -10.20 -20.51 -23.09
N SER A 22 -9.37 -20.00 -24.00
CA SER A 22 -9.32 -18.61 -24.41
C SER A 22 -10.64 -18.19 -25.07
N GLY A 23 -11.31 -17.19 -24.51
CA GLY A 23 -12.49 -16.60 -25.14
C GLY A 23 -12.95 -15.30 -24.47
N ASN A 24 -12.57 -14.17 -25.09
CA ASN A 24 -13.20 -12.85 -24.97
C ASN A 24 -13.23 -12.15 -23.59
N LEU A 25 -12.07 -11.62 -23.18
CA LEU A 25 -11.98 -10.53 -22.19
C LEU A 25 -10.91 -9.51 -22.63
N ALA A 26 -10.91 -9.15 -23.91
CA ALA A 26 -10.01 -8.12 -24.45
C ALA A 26 -10.73 -6.77 -24.66
N GLU A 27 -12.04 -6.72 -24.45
CA GLU A 27 -12.86 -5.53 -24.79
C GLU A 27 -13.27 -4.68 -23.56
N PHE A 28 -12.95 -5.12 -22.34
CA PHE A 28 -13.40 -4.44 -21.10
C PHE A 28 -12.28 -3.95 -20.17
N SER A 29 -11.01 -4.13 -20.54
CA SER A 29 -9.86 -3.88 -19.64
C SER A 29 -8.96 -2.71 -20.06
N ALA A 30 -9.51 -1.68 -20.71
CA ALA A 30 -8.70 -0.50 -21.05
C ALA A 30 -8.42 0.42 -19.84
N ASP A 31 -9.26 0.43 -18.79
CA ASP A 31 -9.20 1.51 -17.79
C ASP A 31 -9.25 1.10 -16.30
N PHE A 32 -9.11 -0.19 -15.96
CA PHE A 32 -9.00 -0.58 -14.55
C PHE A 32 -8.13 -1.82 -14.43
N GLU A 33 -6.83 -1.63 -14.18
CA GLU A 33 -5.95 -2.78 -13.95
C GLU A 33 -6.42 -3.58 -12.73
N SER A 34 -6.65 -4.85 -13.00
CA SER A 34 -7.14 -5.89 -12.12
C SER A 34 -6.27 -6.06 -10.88
N PHE A 35 -6.87 -5.91 -9.69
CA PHE A 35 -6.31 -6.40 -8.44
C PHE A 35 -6.17 -7.93 -8.51
N SER A 36 -4.97 -8.40 -8.85
CA SER A 36 -4.62 -9.81 -8.67
C SER A 36 -4.55 -10.10 -7.15
N PRO A 37 -5.01 -11.27 -6.68
CA PRO A 37 -4.94 -11.60 -5.26
C PRO A 37 -3.46 -11.82 -4.87
N MET A 38 -2.87 -10.82 -4.22
CA MET A 38 -1.48 -10.88 -3.77
C MET A 38 -1.31 -11.97 -2.70
N LYS A 39 -0.36 -12.87 -2.94
CA LYS A 39 0.20 -13.77 -1.93
C LYS A 39 0.80 -12.92 -0.80
N ARG A 40 0.54 -13.32 0.45
CA ARG A 40 1.23 -12.75 1.62
C ARG A 40 2.70 -13.16 1.56
N HIS A 41 3.56 -12.23 1.16
CA HIS A 41 5.00 -12.36 1.38
C HIS A 41 5.30 -11.78 2.77
N CYS A 42 6.00 -12.56 3.59
CA CYS A 42 6.54 -12.08 4.86
C CYS A 42 7.97 -11.62 4.54
N GLY A 43 8.15 -10.30 4.43
CA GLY A 43 9.42 -9.55 4.40
C GLY A 43 10.57 -10.13 3.57
N GLU A 44 10.75 -9.62 2.36
CA GLU A 44 12.02 -9.69 1.64
C GLU A 44 12.40 -8.26 1.23
N GLU A 45 13.54 -7.76 1.71
CA GLU A 45 14.03 -6.41 1.41
C GLU A 45 14.36 -6.31 -0.09
N TYR A 46 13.59 -5.52 -0.82
CA TYR A 46 13.87 -5.20 -2.22
C TYR A 46 15.01 -4.18 -2.28
N GLN A 47 16.23 -4.64 -2.55
CA GLN A 47 17.30 -3.77 -3.04
C GLN A 47 17.09 -3.54 -4.54
N VAL A 48 16.66 -2.33 -4.90
CA VAL A 48 16.62 -1.87 -6.29
C VAL A 48 17.93 -1.14 -6.55
N GLU A 49 18.87 -1.82 -7.20
CA GLU A 49 20.05 -1.21 -7.81
C GLU A 49 19.80 -1.13 -9.33
N ASP A 50 19.43 0.05 -9.83
CA ASP A 50 19.99 0.61 -11.07
C ASP A 50 19.44 2.03 -11.35
N GLN A 51 20.37 3.00 -11.36
CA GLN A 51 20.48 4.19 -12.24
C GLN A 51 19.20 5.01 -12.53
N GLN A 52 19.09 6.32 -12.27
CA GLN A 52 20.05 7.42 -12.26
C GLN A 52 19.28 8.65 -11.74
N VAL A 53 19.88 9.42 -10.82
CA VAL A 53 19.40 10.74 -10.35
C VAL A 53 17.97 10.75 -9.78
N VAL A 54 17.67 9.88 -8.83
CA VAL A 54 16.59 10.14 -7.87
C VAL A 54 17.24 10.64 -6.59
N GLU A 55 17.44 11.96 -6.56
CA GLU A 55 17.86 12.77 -5.41
C GLU A 55 17.07 12.40 -4.16
N LYS A 56 17.52 11.39 -3.38
CA LYS A 56 17.12 11.08 -1.99
C LYS A 56 15.67 11.42 -1.60
N SER A 57 14.71 11.22 -2.51
CA SER A 57 13.34 11.61 -2.25
C SER A 57 12.78 10.58 -1.28
N SER A 58 12.14 11.07 -0.22
CA SER A 58 11.56 10.16 0.76
C SER A 58 10.47 9.33 0.08
N LEU A 59 10.23 8.10 0.54
CA LEU A 59 9.14 7.26 0.01
C LEU A 59 7.80 7.99 0.05
N LEU A 60 7.57 8.85 1.05
CA LEU A 60 6.39 9.71 1.15
C LEU A 60 6.26 10.73 0.00
N GLU A 61 7.37 11.22 -0.53
CA GLU A 61 7.38 12.21 -1.61
C GLU A 61 7.24 11.58 -3.00
N SER A 62 7.53 10.28 -3.12
CA SER A 62 7.23 9.50 -4.32
C SER A 62 5.73 9.21 -4.49
N LEU A 63 4.93 9.44 -3.44
CA LEU A 63 3.49 9.24 -3.50
C LEU A 63 2.82 10.33 -4.34
N PRO A 64 1.75 9.99 -5.09
CA PRO A 64 0.87 10.98 -5.70
C PRO A 64 0.35 11.99 -4.68
N GLN A 65 0.19 13.25 -5.12
CA GLN A 65 -0.20 14.37 -4.27
C GLN A 65 -1.50 14.14 -3.50
N GLU A 66 -2.49 13.49 -4.11
CA GLU A 66 -3.77 13.18 -3.46
C GLU A 66 -3.61 12.22 -2.27
N ILE A 67 -2.69 11.26 -2.38
CA ILE A 67 -2.39 10.33 -1.30
C ILE A 67 -1.68 11.07 -0.17
N LEU A 68 -0.73 11.94 -0.51
CA LEU A 68 -0.04 12.77 0.48
C LEU A 68 -1.01 13.68 1.25
N ILE A 69 -1.99 14.29 0.57
CA ILE A 69 -3.05 15.09 1.21
C ILE A 69 -3.84 14.23 2.20
N LYS A 70 -4.26 13.01 1.82
CA LYS A 70 -4.98 12.10 2.72
C LYS A 70 -4.17 11.72 3.96
N VAL A 71 -2.87 11.49 3.79
CA VAL A 71 -1.96 11.23 4.91
C VAL A 71 -1.89 12.44 5.84
N VAL A 72 -1.72 13.65 5.30
CA VAL A 72 -1.69 14.89 6.09
C VAL A 72 -3.02 15.14 6.81
N CYS A 73 -4.17 14.82 6.22
CA CYS A 73 -5.47 14.94 6.89
C CYS A 73 -5.61 14.06 8.14
N GLY A 74 -4.76 13.04 8.31
CA GLY A 74 -4.75 12.19 9.50
C GLY A 74 -3.98 12.77 10.69
N VAL A 75 -3.29 13.90 10.53
CA VAL A 75 -2.52 14.54 11.61
C VAL A 75 -3.38 15.52 12.43
N ASP A 76 -2.94 15.84 13.65
CA ASP A 76 -3.62 16.82 14.49
C ASP A 76 -3.40 18.26 13.96
N HIS A 77 -4.31 19.16 14.34
CA HIS A 77 -4.26 20.57 13.91
C HIS A 77 -2.97 21.29 14.37
N ASP A 78 -2.42 20.91 15.52
CA ASP A 78 -1.21 21.52 16.09
C ASP A 78 0.07 21.12 15.32
N ASP A 79 0.07 19.91 14.76
CA ASP A 79 1.22 19.36 14.02
C ASP A 79 1.34 19.92 12.61
N LEU A 80 0.24 20.45 12.06
CA LEU A 80 0.19 21.02 10.71
C LEU A 80 1.25 22.12 10.51
N LYS A 81 1.57 22.88 11.57
CA LYS A 81 2.59 23.93 11.53
C LYS A 81 3.99 23.37 11.31
N GLN A 82 4.29 22.19 11.85
CA GLN A 82 5.61 21.56 11.72
C GLN A 82 5.80 20.96 10.32
N LEU A 83 4.74 20.41 9.72
CA LEU A 83 4.77 19.77 8.41
C LEU A 83 5.20 20.71 7.26
N ILE A 84 4.92 22.01 7.38
CA ILE A 84 5.30 23.02 6.38
C ILE A 84 6.83 23.15 6.25
N HIS A 85 7.59 22.74 7.26
CA HIS A 85 9.05 22.88 7.29
C HIS A 85 9.81 21.63 6.82
N VAL A 86 9.13 20.52 6.54
CA VAL A 86 9.78 19.23 6.23
C VAL A 86 10.30 19.21 4.79
N SER A 87 9.43 19.47 3.82
CA SER A 87 9.79 19.52 2.41
C SER A 87 8.74 20.25 1.59
N LYS A 88 9.08 20.57 0.33
CA LYS A 88 8.20 21.31 -0.58
C LYS A 88 6.93 20.54 -0.92
N THR A 89 7.05 19.23 -1.15
CA THR A 89 5.91 18.37 -1.49
C THR A 89 4.93 18.26 -0.32
N VAL A 90 5.46 18.07 0.89
CA VAL A 90 4.66 18.02 2.13
C VAL A 90 4.03 19.37 2.42
N SER A 91 4.75 20.49 2.20
CA SER A 91 4.18 21.82 2.40
C SER A 91 3.02 22.10 1.45
N ASP A 92 3.13 21.71 0.18
CA ASP A 92 2.08 21.94 -0.81
C ASP A 92 0.83 21.12 -0.49
N ALA A 93 0.99 19.84 -0.13
CA ALA A 93 -0.11 19.00 0.34
C ALA A 93 -0.75 19.55 1.62
N THR A 94 0.06 20.10 2.53
CA THR A 94 -0.39 20.72 3.78
C THR A 94 -1.27 21.94 3.54
N ILE A 95 -0.91 22.81 2.60
CA ILE A 95 -1.72 23.98 2.24
C ILE A 95 -3.08 23.53 1.71
N ILE A 96 -3.11 22.51 0.84
CA ILE A 96 -4.38 21.99 0.29
C ILE A 96 -5.23 21.38 1.41
N ALA A 97 -4.64 20.53 2.25
CA ALA A 97 -5.32 19.91 3.38
C ALA A 97 -5.89 20.96 4.36
N LYS A 98 -5.17 22.08 4.54
CA LYS A 98 -5.62 23.19 5.38
C LYS A 98 -6.95 23.77 4.89
N HIS A 99 -7.10 23.95 3.58
CA HIS A 99 -8.31 24.52 2.99
C HIS A 99 -9.46 23.50 2.81
N SER A 100 -9.14 22.24 2.51
CA SER A 100 -10.15 21.22 2.22
C SER A 100 -10.66 20.47 3.44
N HIS A 101 -9.79 20.21 4.43
CA HIS A 101 -10.11 19.40 5.61
C HIS A 101 -10.08 20.23 6.90
N PHE A 102 -8.93 20.81 7.25
CA PHE A 102 -8.75 21.46 8.55
C PHE A 102 -9.57 22.75 8.73
N ALA A 103 -9.99 23.41 7.65
CA ALA A 103 -10.90 24.55 7.72
C ALA A 103 -12.31 24.17 8.24
N TYR A 104 -12.70 22.90 8.11
CA TYR A 104 -14.03 22.40 8.47
C TYR A 104 -13.98 21.30 9.53
N SER A 105 -12.80 20.77 9.83
CA SER A 105 -12.57 19.83 10.93
C SER A 105 -12.49 20.58 12.26
N THR A 106 -13.13 20.03 13.29
CA THR A 106 -13.05 20.58 14.64
C THR A 106 -11.74 20.13 15.28
N PRO A 107 -10.91 21.04 15.82
CA PRO A 107 -9.69 20.64 16.51
C PRO A 107 -10.04 19.73 17.68
N SER A 108 -9.46 18.53 17.68
CA SER A 108 -9.55 17.60 18.79
C SER A 108 -8.97 18.29 20.03
N LYS A 109 -9.64 18.15 21.17
CA LYS A 109 -9.01 18.50 22.45
C LYS A 109 -7.96 17.43 22.70
N THR A 110 -6.70 17.77 22.48
CA THR A 110 -5.55 16.97 22.90
C THR A 110 -5.74 16.57 24.36
N LYS A 111 -5.61 15.27 24.64
CA LYS A 111 -5.87 14.63 25.93
C LYS A 111 -4.74 14.85 26.91
#